data_AF-A0A1C6H1Y3-F1
#
_entry.id   AF-A0A1C6H1Y3-F1
#
_cell.length_a   1.000
_cell.length_b   1.000
_cell.length_c   1.000
_cell.angle_alpha   90.00
_cell.angle_beta   90.00
_cell.angle_gamma   90.00
#
_symmetry.space_group_name_H-M   'P 1'
#
loop_
_entity.id
_entity.type
_entity.pdbx_description
1 polymer ?
#
loop_
_entity_poly.entity_id
_entity_poly.type
_entity_poly.pdbx_seq_one_letter_code
_entity_poly.pdbx_strand_id
1 'polypeptide(L)'
;MSNVRVGSARIDENGKVSGGVPGDQTGMEVAIEPWYLHKQGWVVIRAKDSKVRERIAICMEAACANNFIGYNQDGSWELYDKSKQYGWDCSKVNVTANTDCSSLVRTCVAFAAQKEIAWFSTLNEVTVLDGTKLFDILTDAKYTKSSDYLLRGDILCTCTQGHTVVVLDNGKAGQTTTPSSQNAAQGNTALCGKGIGTAVSKQGMCIRNGADITAKKLATIDTGVAVEVLDITASGWYRIVWPGESCGYAFTKSGAAYYTYTGKATVTDIRVGDIVQFTGNTHYISSTIATGKTCKPGKAKVTAIAKNAKHPYHIVAVSGSGSDVHGWVDAATISK
;
A
#
# COMPACT_ATOMS: atom_id res chain seq x y z
N MET A 1 -18.06 14.37 -17.40
CA MET A 1 -17.67 12.97 -17.71
C MET A 1 -16.93 12.46 -16.49
N SER A 2 -17.25 11.28 -15.96
CA SER A 2 -16.42 10.69 -14.90
C SER A 2 -15.08 10.28 -15.52
N ASN A 3 -13.98 10.87 -15.06
CA ASN A 3 -12.62 10.50 -15.47
C ASN A 3 -12.22 9.19 -14.79
N VAL A 4 -12.84 8.08 -15.19
CA VAL A 4 -12.44 6.76 -14.70
C VAL A 4 -11.13 6.38 -15.37
N ARG A 5 -10.11 6.04 -14.58
CA ARG A 5 -8.83 5.53 -15.07
C ARG A 5 -8.75 4.01 -14.89
N VAL A 6 -7.87 3.39 -15.67
CA VAL A 6 -7.53 1.96 -15.58
C VAL A 6 -6.02 1.80 -15.58
N GLY A 7 -5.51 0.84 -14.81
CA GLY A 7 -4.09 0.43 -14.81
C GLY A 7 -3.93 -0.92 -15.51
N SER A 8 -2.86 -1.08 -16.28
CA SER A 8 -2.57 -2.32 -17.01
C SER A 8 -1.14 -2.39 -17.52
N ALA A 9 -0.67 -3.61 -17.79
CA ALA A 9 0.55 -3.89 -18.56
C ALA A 9 0.19 -4.05 -20.06
N ARG A 10 0.94 -3.43 -20.99
CA ARG A 10 0.48 -3.23 -22.39
C ARG A 10 1.39 -3.83 -23.46
N ILE A 11 2.57 -3.23 -23.63
CA ILE A 11 3.56 -3.49 -24.68
C ILE A 11 4.92 -3.04 -24.15
N ASP A 12 5.99 -3.65 -24.67
CA ASP A 12 7.36 -3.33 -24.29
C ASP A 12 7.85 -1.99 -24.89
N GLU A 13 9.09 -1.62 -24.57
CA GLU A 13 9.72 -0.38 -25.01
C GLU A 13 9.91 -0.26 -26.53
N ASN A 14 9.85 -1.38 -27.25
CA ASN A 14 9.94 -1.47 -28.71
C ASN A 14 8.56 -1.53 -29.38
N GLY A 15 7.48 -1.41 -28.60
CA GLY A 15 6.11 -1.54 -29.07
C GLY A 15 5.72 -2.98 -29.43
N LYS A 16 6.41 -3.98 -28.86
CA LYS A 16 6.19 -5.40 -29.11
C LYS A 16 5.61 -6.09 -27.87
N VAL A 17 5.18 -7.34 -28.06
CA VAL A 17 4.65 -8.15 -26.98
C VAL A 17 5.74 -8.94 -26.22
N SER A 18 6.93 -9.06 -26.80
CA SER A 18 8.08 -9.72 -26.19
C SER A 18 9.40 -9.31 -26.83
N GLY A 19 10.48 -9.63 -26.11
CA GLY A 19 11.86 -9.31 -26.49
C GLY A 19 12.39 -8.01 -25.88
N GLY A 20 11.56 -7.28 -25.13
CA GLY A 20 11.94 -6.10 -24.37
C GLY A 20 12.82 -6.37 -23.15
N VAL A 21 13.46 -5.32 -22.65
CA VAL A 21 14.33 -5.34 -21.47
C VAL A 21 13.50 -5.47 -20.18
N PRO A 22 13.91 -6.29 -19.19
CA PRO A 22 13.16 -6.42 -17.94
C PRO A 22 13.06 -5.13 -17.12
N GLY A 23 11.86 -4.86 -16.59
CA GLY A 23 11.51 -3.61 -15.90
C GLY A 23 10.95 -2.56 -16.87
N ASP A 24 10.18 -1.59 -16.39
CA ASP A 24 9.59 -0.56 -17.25
C ASP A 24 10.67 0.43 -17.71
N GLN A 25 10.94 0.45 -19.02
CA GLN A 25 11.94 1.34 -19.62
C GLN A 25 11.35 2.70 -20.04
N THR A 26 10.02 2.80 -20.15
CA THR A 26 9.34 3.95 -20.77
C THR A 26 8.42 4.71 -19.81
N GLY A 27 8.10 4.13 -18.66
CA GLY A 27 7.01 4.55 -17.79
C GLY A 27 5.61 4.30 -18.37
N MET A 28 5.53 3.55 -19.48
CA MET A 28 4.31 3.30 -20.24
C MET A 28 4.03 1.80 -20.45
N GLU A 29 4.95 0.92 -20.05
CA GLU A 29 4.78 -0.53 -20.21
C GLU A 29 3.75 -1.06 -19.22
N VAL A 30 3.82 -0.59 -17.96
CA VAL A 30 2.83 -0.81 -16.90
C VAL A 30 2.33 0.55 -16.44
N ALA A 31 1.16 0.95 -16.93
CA ALA A 31 0.74 2.34 -16.81
C ALA A 31 -0.76 2.54 -16.67
N ILE A 32 -1.09 3.73 -16.17
CA ILE A 32 -2.44 4.21 -15.98
C ILE A 32 -2.89 4.99 -17.22
N GLU A 33 -4.10 4.72 -17.70
CA GLU A 33 -4.74 5.46 -18.79
C GLU A 33 -6.21 5.77 -18.47
N PRO A 34 -6.86 6.67 -19.22
CA PRO A 34 -8.32 6.82 -19.17
C PRO A 34 -9.04 5.54 -19.59
N TRP A 35 -10.15 5.20 -18.92
CA TRP A 35 -11.02 4.11 -19.34
C TRP A 35 -11.50 4.30 -20.78
N TYR A 36 -11.63 3.19 -21.49
CA TYR A 36 -12.09 3.16 -22.87
C TYR A 36 -12.95 1.92 -23.14
N LEU A 37 -13.76 2.01 -24.19
CA LEU A 37 -14.52 0.88 -24.69
C LEU A 37 -13.61 0.00 -25.55
N HIS A 38 -13.46 -1.27 -25.19
CA HIS A 38 -12.63 -2.20 -25.96
C HIS A 38 -13.43 -2.88 -27.08
N LYS A 39 -12.83 -3.01 -28.27
CA LYS A 39 -13.48 -3.63 -29.45
C LYS A 39 -13.93 -5.08 -29.23
N GLN A 40 -13.23 -5.80 -28.36
CA GLN A 40 -13.54 -7.19 -27.97
C GLN A 40 -14.61 -7.29 -26.86
N GLY A 41 -15.14 -6.16 -26.38
CA GLY A 41 -16.07 -6.10 -25.25
C GLY A 41 -15.39 -6.36 -23.91
N TRP A 42 -16.02 -5.91 -22.83
CA TRP A 42 -15.58 -6.14 -21.45
C TRP A 42 -16.51 -7.12 -20.73
N VAL A 43 -15.93 -7.94 -19.86
CA VAL A 43 -16.58 -8.60 -18.72
C VAL A 43 -16.04 -7.95 -17.46
N VAL A 44 -16.92 -7.55 -16.54
CA VAL A 44 -16.50 -6.95 -15.26
C VAL A 44 -16.45 -8.03 -14.20
N ILE A 45 -15.29 -8.19 -13.57
CA ILE A 45 -15.05 -9.12 -12.47
C ILE A 45 -14.91 -8.27 -11.20
N ARG A 46 -15.96 -8.25 -10.37
CA ARG A 46 -16.06 -7.36 -9.20
C ARG A 46 -15.86 -8.16 -7.93
N ALA A 47 -14.90 -7.76 -7.09
CA ALA A 47 -14.78 -8.38 -5.78
C ALA A 47 -16.03 -8.07 -4.93
N LYS A 48 -16.60 -9.11 -4.32
CA LYS A 48 -17.77 -9.03 -3.44
C LYS A 48 -17.48 -8.17 -2.21
N ASP A 49 -16.29 -8.33 -1.65
CA ASP A 49 -15.78 -7.49 -0.56
C ASP A 49 -15.12 -6.23 -1.13
N SER A 50 -15.63 -5.06 -0.74
CA SER A 50 -15.08 -3.77 -1.13
C SER A 50 -13.62 -3.58 -0.71
N LYS A 51 -13.16 -4.23 0.36
CA LYS A 51 -11.76 -4.18 0.82
C LYS A 51 -10.83 -4.96 -0.10
N VAL A 52 -11.26 -6.13 -0.57
CA VAL A 52 -10.52 -6.89 -1.58
C VAL A 52 -10.43 -6.05 -2.85
N ARG A 53 -11.53 -5.43 -3.26
CA ARG A 53 -11.58 -4.53 -4.41
C ARG A 53 -10.56 -3.37 -4.27
N GLU A 54 -10.57 -2.65 -3.15
CA GLU A 54 -9.64 -1.53 -2.92
C GLU A 54 -8.17 -1.98 -2.94
N ARG A 55 -7.86 -3.14 -2.34
CA ARG A 55 -6.49 -3.68 -2.34
C ARG A 55 -6.00 -4.03 -3.75
N ILE A 56 -6.88 -4.50 -4.64
CA ILE A 56 -6.53 -4.75 -6.05
C ILE A 56 -6.10 -3.42 -6.71
N ALA A 57 -6.88 -2.35 -6.52
CA ALA A 57 -6.57 -1.03 -7.08
C ALA A 57 -5.26 -0.46 -6.53
N ILE A 58 -5.03 -0.54 -5.21
CA ILE A 58 -3.78 -0.09 -4.58
C ILE A 58 -2.57 -0.83 -5.16
N CYS A 59 -2.67 -2.15 -5.33
CA CYS A 59 -1.58 -2.94 -5.89
C CYS A 59 -1.30 -2.58 -7.36
N MET A 60 -2.35 -2.31 -8.13
CA MET A 60 -2.21 -1.87 -9.52
C MET A 60 -1.53 -0.50 -9.62
N GLU A 61 -1.94 0.46 -8.78
CA GLU A 61 -1.28 1.78 -8.73
C GLU A 61 0.19 1.66 -8.33
N ALA A 62 0.49 0.80 -7.34
CA ALA A 62 1.86 0.53 -6.93
C ALA A 62 2.68 -0.11 -8.06
N ALA A 63 2.08 -1.02 -8.85
CA ALA A 63 2.74 -1.62 -9.99
C ALA A 63 3.02 -0.60 -11.09
N CYS A 64 2.04 0.25 -11.44
CA CYS A 64 2.20 1.28 -12.45
C CYS A 64 3.20 2.38 -12.05
N ALA A 65 3.45 2.56 -10.75
CA ALA A 65 4.43 3.51 -10.24
C ALA A 65 5.84 2.91 -10.09
N ASN A 66 6.01 1.61 -10.33
CA ASN A 66 7.25 0.89 -10.05
C ASN A 66 7.97 0.47 -11.34
N ASN A 67 9.00 1.24 -11.69
CA ASN A 67 9.79 0.99 -12.90
C ASN A 67 10.59 -0.33 -12.87
N PHE A 68 10.64 -1.06 -11.75
CA PHE A 68 11.18 -2.43 -11.76
C PHE A 68 10.23 -3.44 -12.42
N ILE A 69 8.99 -3.08 -12.72
CA ILE A 69 7.98 -3.97 -13.27
C ILE A 69 7.69 -3.58 -14.72
N GLY A 70 8.18 -4.36 -15.67
CA GLY A 70 8.06 -4.11 -17.12
C GLY A 70 7.14 -5.10 -17.83
N TYR A 71 6.78 -4.77 -19.06
CA TYR A 71 5.95 -5.63 -19.89
C TYR A 71 6.82 -6.57 -20.75
N ASN A 72 6.62 -7.87 -20.61
CA ASN A 72 7.14 -8.88 -21.54
C ASN A 72 6.37 -10.19 -21.35
N GLN A 73 5.80 -10.73 -22.43
CA GLN A 73 5.15 -12.05 -22.38
C GLN A 73 6.16 -13.18 -22.14
N ASP A 74 7.40 -13.02 -22.59
CA ASP A 74 8.49 -13.94 -22.28
C ASP A 74 8.94 -13.69 -20.83
N GLY A 75 8.62 -14.64 -19.93
CA GLY A 75 8.87 -14.50 -18.50
C GLY A 75 7.76 -13.76 -17.74
N SER A 76 6.54 -13.69 -18.27
CA SER A 76 5.46 -12.93 -17.62
C SER A 76 5.07 -13.38 -16.19
N TRP A 77 5.44 -14.61 -15.82
CA TRP A 77 5.26 -15.16 -14.47
C TRP A 77 6.20 -14.55 -13.42
N GLU A 78 7.27 -13.88 -13.84
CA GLU A 78 8.32 -13.39 -12.94
C GLU A 78 7.81 -12.46 -11.85
N LEU A 79 6.95 -11.49 -12.20
CA LEU A 79 6.39 -10.56 -11.21
C LEU A 79 5.69 -11.31 -10.08
N TYR A 80 4.85 -12.28 -10.43
CA TYR A 80 4.07 -13.04 -9.45
C TYR A 80 4.98 -13.83 -8.50
N ASP A 81 6.02 -14.46 -9.03
CA ASP A 81 6.95 -15.27 -8.24
C ASP A 81 7.89 -14.40 -7.39
N LYS A 82 8.48 -13.35 -7.98
CA LYS A 82 9.41 -12.45 -7.30
C LYS A 82 8.73 -11.63 -6.21
N SER A 83 7.46 -11.25 -6.39
CA SER A 83 6.68 -10.48 -5.40
C SER A 83 6.10 -11.34 -4.27
N LYS A 84 6.05 -12.67 -4.41
CA LYS A 84 5.51 -13.59 -3.40
C LYS A 84 6.14 -13.41 -2.02
N GLN A 85 7.46 -13.18 -1.97
CA GLN A 85 8.21 -12.92 -0.72
C GLN A 85 7.74 -11.65 0.01
N TYR A 86 7.09 -10.73 -0.71
CA TYR A 86 6.54 -9.49 -0.18
C TYR A 86 5.02 -9.57 0.04
N GLY A 87 4.43 -10.77 -0.04
CA GLY A 87 2.98 -10.96 -0.03
C GLY A 87 2.28 -10.39 -1.26
N TRP A 88 2.97 -10.46 -2.42
CA TRP A 88 2.57 -9.88 -3.71
C TRP A 88 2.46 -8.35 -3.75
N ASP A 89 3.02 -7.66 -2.75
CA ASP A 89 3.02 -6.21 -2.68
C ASP A 89 3.95 -5.59 -3.74
N CYS A 90 3.38 -5.11 -4.84
CA CYS A 90 4.12 -4.49 -5.93
C CYS A 90 4.94 -3.26 -5.51
N SER A 91 4.59 -2.59 -4.40
CA SER A 91 5.37 -1.43 -3.91
C SER A 91 6.74 -1.82 -3.33
N LYS A 92 6.94 -3.10 -3.02
CA LYS A 92 8.17 -3.64 -2.42
C LYS A 92 9.07 -4.34 -3.43
N VAL A 93 8.62 -4.53 -4.66
CA VAL A 93 9.43 -5.14 -5.73
C VAL A 93 10.59 -4.19 -6.06
N ASN A 94 11.81 -4.69 -5.88
CA ASN A 94 13.06 -3.93 -6.00
C ASN A 94 14.08 -4.63 -6.92
N VAL A 95 13.63 -5.63 -7.66
CA VAL A 95 14.37 -6.35 -8.70
C VAL A 95 13.53 -6.32 -9.96
N THR A 96 14.17 -6.23 -11.12
CA THR A 96 13.45 -6.21 -12.39
C THR A 96 12.61 -7.47 -12.55
N ALA A 97 11.39 -7.29 -13.03
CA ALA A 97 10.44 -8.38 -13.26
C ALA A 97 9.63 -8.12 -14.52
N ASN A 98 9.53 -9.16 -15.35
CA ASN A 98 8.62 -9.18 -16.48
C ASN A 98 7.20 -9.51 -16.02
N THR A 99 6.23 -8.91 -16.69
CA THR A 99 4.82 -9.26 -16.54
C THR A 99 4.05 -9.10 -17.85
N ASP A 100 2.87 -9.69 -17.90
CA ASP A 100 1.85 -9.41 -18.92
C ASP A 100 0.57 -8.90 -18.24
N CYS A 101 -0.44 -8.52 -19.02
CA CYS A 101 -1.68 -7.98 -18.46
C CYS A 101 -2.33 -8.94 -17.44
N SER A 102 -2.42 -10.24 -17.76
CA SER A 102 -3.02 -11.26 -16.90
C SER A 102 -2.20 -11.55 -15.65
N SER A 103 -0.88 -11.62 -15.75
CA SER A 103 0.03 -11.92 -14.65
C SER A 103 0.12 -10.75 -13.67
N LEU A 104 0.02 -9.51 -14.17
CA LEU A 104 -0.11 -8.32 -13.34
C LEU A 104 -1.42 -8.34 -12.55
N VAL A 105 -2.56 -8.61 -13.21
CA VAL A 105 -3.86 -8.72 -12.52
C VAL A 105 -3.84 -9.85 -11.50
N ARG A 106 -3.27 -11.02 -11.86
CA ARG A 106 -3.09 -12.16 -10.95
C ARG A 106 -2.32 -11.77 -9.69
N THR A 107 -1.25 -10.99 -9.84
CA THR A 107 -0.44 -10.47 -8.73
C THR A 107 -1.28 -9.53 -7.85
N CYS A 108 -2.04 -8.61 -8.43
CA CYS A 108 -2.93 -7.70 -7.69
C CYS A 108 -4.01 -8.45 -6.91
N VAL A 109 -4.59 -9.50 -7.50
CA VAL A 109 -5.59 -10.35 -6.82
C VAL A 109 -4.94 -11.15 -5.67
N ALA A 110 -3.74 -11.70 -5.86
CA ALA A 110 -3.03 -12.41 -4.81
C ALA A 110 -2.64 -11.49 -3.65
N PHE A 111 -2.22 -10.25 -3.93
CA PHE A 111 -2.01 -9.22 -2.91
C PHE A 111 -3.30 -8.90 -2.16
N ALA A 112 -4.41 -8.74 -2.88
CA ALA A 112 -5.68 -8.40 -2.26
C ALA A 112 -6.22 -9.52 -1.35
N ALA A 113 -6.18 -10.76 -1.85
CA ALA A 113 -6.70 -11.94 -1.18
C ALA A 113 -5.71 -12.58 -0.18
N GLN A 114 -4.44 -12.16 -0.19
CA GLN A 114 -3.35 -12.70 0.62
C GLN A 114 -3.24 -14.23 0.51
N LYS A 115 -3.38 -14.76 -0.70
CA LYS A 115 -3.28 -16.18 -1.01
C LYS A 115 -2.84 -16.40 -2.44
N GLU A 116 -2.37 -17.60 -2.73
CA GLU A 116 -2.04 -17.99 -4.10
C GLU A 116 -3.28 -18.05 -4.99
N ILE A 117 -3.14 -17.54 -6.20
CA ILE A 117 -4.15 -17.56 -7.25
C ILE A 117 -3.65 -18.47 -8.37
N ALA A 118 -4.50 -19.37 -8.85
CA ALA A 118 -4.18 -20.24 -9.98
C ALA A 118 -3.75 -19.40 -11.19
N TRP A 119 -2.90 -19.97 -12.04
CA TRP A 119 -2.48 -19.29 -13.26
C TRP A 119 -3.66 -19.07 -14.21
N PHE A 120 -3.70 -17.92 -14.85
CA PHE A 120 -4.67 -17.60 -15.89
C PHE A 120 -4.05 -16.68 -16.95
N SER A 121 -4.68 -16.70 -18.12
CA SER A 121 -4.58 -15.68 -19.16
C SER A 121 -5.98 -15.09 -19.39
N THR A 122 -6.10 -14.08 -20.26
CA THR A 122 -7.41 -13.49 -20.62
C THR A 122 -8.40 -14.50 -21.23
N LEU A 123 -7.95 -15.68 -21.67
CA LEU A 123 -8.82 -16.77 -22.12
C LEU A 123 -9.62 -17.45 -21.00
N ASN A 124 -9.04 -17.56 -19.80
CA ASN A 124 -9.62 -18.33 -18.69
C ASN A 124 -9.72 -17.54 -17.37
N GLU A 125 -9.31 -16.27 -17.37
CA GLU A 125 -9.33 -15.38 -16.20
C GLU A 125 -10.69 -15.32 -15.51
N VAL A 126 -11.78 -15.11 -16.26
CA VAL A 126 -13.14 -15.06 -15.72
C VAL A 126 -13.49 -16.36 -14.98
N THR A 127 -13.22 -17.51 -15.60
CA THR A 127 -13.49 -18.83 -15.02
C THR A 127 -12.67 -19.08 -13.75
N VAL A 128 -11.39 -18.72 -13.77
CA VAL A 128 -10.49 -18.90 -12.62
C VAL A 128 -10.92 -18.00 -11.46
N LEU A 129 -11.23 -16.73 -11.72
CA LEU A 129 -11.62 -15.78 -10.68
C LEU A 129 -13.02 -16.07 -10.12
N ASP A 130 -14.00 -16.49 -10.93
CA ASP A 130 -15.30 -16.97 -10.42
C ASP A 130 -15.15 -18.22 -9.54
N GLY A 131 -14.24 -19.13 -9.90
CA GLY A 131 -13.92 -20.32 -9.12
C GLY A 131 -13.45 -20.01 -7.69
N THR A 132 -12.87 -18.84 -7.45
CA THR A 132 -12.44 -18.41 -6.10
C THR A 132 -13.60 -18.05 -5.18
N LYS A 133 -14.79 -17.81 -5.74
CA LYS A 133 -16.01 -17.30 -5.07
C LYS A 133 -15.87 -15.93 -4.39
N LEU A 134 -14.73 -15.24 -4.57
CA LEU A 134 -14.49 -13.88 -4.09
C LEU A 134 -15.13 -12.80 -4.99
N PHE A 135 -15.52 -13.15 -6.21
CA PHE A 135 -15.94 -12.21 -7.24
C PHE A 135 -17.37 -12.49 -7.71
N ASP A 136 -18.05 -11.43 -8.14
CA ASP A 136 -19.23 -11.46 -8.98
C ASP A 136 -18.83 -11.16 -10.42
N ILE A 137 -19.42 -11.88 -11.38
CA ILE A 137 -19.20 -11.68 -12.81
C ILE A 137 -20.37 -10.86 -13.36
N LEU A 138 -20.08 -9.63 -13.81
CA LEU A 138 -21.08 -8.70 -14.32
C LEU A 138 -20.93 -8.52 -15.83
N THR A 139 -21.99 -8.83 -16.56
CA THR A 139 -22.02 -8.78 -18.03
C THR A 139 -23.02 -7.78 -18.60
N ASP A 140 -23.90 -7.21 -17.76
CA ASP A 140 -24.88 -6.21 -18.20
C ASP A 140 -24.21 -5.01 -18.88
N ALA A 141 -24.84 -4.52 -19.95
CA ALA A 141 -24.34 -3.40 -20.75
C ALA A 141 -24.01 -2.13 -19.93
N LYS A 142 -24.72 -1.91 -18.81
CA LYS A 142 -24.46 -0.77 -17.91
C LYS A 142 -23.08 -0.81 -17.26
N TYR A 143 -22.51 -1.99 -17.07
CA TYR A 143 -21.16 -2.19 -16.55
C TYR A 143 -20.12 -2.32 -17.66
N THR A 144 -20.49 -2.98 -18.77
CA THR A 144 -19.53 -3.40 -19.81
C THR A 144 -19.35 -2.40 -20.94
N LYS A 145 -20.32 -1.48 -21.13
CA LYS A 145 -20.31 -0.46 -22.21
C LYS A 145 -20.19 0.98 -21.71
N SER A 146 -20.18 1.20 -20.40
CA SER A 146 -19.99 2.52 -19.78
C SER A 146 -19.13 2.40 -18.53
N SER A 147 -18.32 3.42 -18.27
CA SER A 147 -17.58 3.54 -17.02
C SER A 147 -18.45 3.98 -15.84
N ASP A 148 -19.68 4.45 -16.06
CA ASP A 148 -20.52 5.06 -15.02
C ASP A 148 -20.78 4.14 -13.81
N TYR A 149 -20.91 2.83 -14.03
CA TYR A 149 -21.22 1.87 -12.97
C TYR A 149 -20.00 1.07 -12.50
N LEU A 150 -18.81 1.38 -13.03
CA LEU A 150 -17.58 0.74 -12.59
C LEU A 150 -17.20 1.23 -11.19
N LEU A 151 -16.59 0.36 -10.42
CA LEU A 151 -16.05 0.67 -9.10
C LEU A 151 -14.55 0.51 -9.12
N ARG A 152 -13.86 1.35 -8.35
CA ARG A 152 -12.42 1.22 -8.11
C ARG A 152 -12.11 -0.18 -7.61
N GLY A 153 -11.17 -0.83 -8.31
CA GLY A 153 -10.69 -2.20 -8.14
C GLY A 153 -11.50 -3.28 -8.84
N ASP A 154 -12.52 -2.91 -9.63
CA ASP A 154 -13.08 -3.82 -10.61
C ASP A 154 -12.01 -4.24 -11.62
N ILE A 155 -12.04 -5.51 -12.02
CA ILE A 155 -11.21 -6.03 -13.10
C ILE A 155 -12.06 -6.06 -14.37
N LEU A 156 -11.53 -5.58 -15.48
CA LEU A 156 -12.16 -5.67 -16.79
C LEU A 156 -11.34 -6.62 -17.65
N CYS A 157 -11.92 -7.77 -17.99
CA CYS A 157 -11.30 -8.75 -18.89
C CYS A 157 -12.03 -8.73 -20.23
N THR A 158 -11.30 -8.81 -21.35
CA THR A 158 -11.94 -8.89 -22.67
C THR A 158 -12.76 -10.17 -22.83
N CYS A 159 -13.86 -10.13 -23.60
CA CYS A 159 -14.72 -11.31 -23.82
C CYS A 159 -14.04 -12.44 -24.62
N THR A 160 -12.91 -12.14 -25.26
CA THR A 160 -12.04 -13.05 -26.01
C THR A 160 -10.59 -12.74 -25.63
N GLN A 161 -9.63 -13.61 -25.97
CA GLN A 161 -8.21 -13.37 -25.68
C GLN A 161 -7.77 -12.00 -26.17
N GLY A 162 -7.23 -11.17 -25.27
CA GLY A 162 -6.91 -9.79 -25.60
C GLY A 162 -6.23 -9.07 -24.46
N HIS A 163 -7.03 -8.48 -23.56
CA HIS A 163 -6.51 -7.58 -22.54
C HIS A 163 -7.28 -7.69 -21.23
N THR A 164 -6.60 -7.40 -20.12
CA THR A 164 -7.23 -7.22 -18.82
C THR A 164 -6.66 -5.99 -18.13
N VAL A 165 -7.53 -5.26 -17.43
CA VAL A 165 -7.19 -4.00 -16.74
C VAL A 165 -7.87 -3.92 -15.39
N VAL A 166 -7.33 -3.10 -14.49
CA VAL A 166 -7.97 -2.79 -13.20
C VAL A 166 -8.48 -1.35 -13.21
N VAL A 167 -9.73 -1.15 -12.81
CA VAL A 167 -10.35 0.16 -12.64
C VAL A 167 -9.77 0.86 -11.42
N LEU A 168 -9.37 2.12 -11.56
CA LEU A 168 -8.72 2.90 -10.49
C LEU A 168 -9.61 4.00 -9.92
N ASP A 169 -10.75 4.29 -10.52
CA ASP A 169 -11.69 5.28 -9.97
C ASP A 169 -13.13 4.79 -10.07
N ASN A 170 -13.99 5.26 -9.16
CA ASN A 170 -15.42 4.98 -9.25
C ASN A 170 -16.05 5.76 -10.41
N GLY A 171 -16.88 5.07 -11.18
CA GLY A 171 -17.81 5.68 -12.12
C GLY A 171 -18.87 6.54 -11.44
N LYS A 172 -19.53 7.40 -12.23
CA LYS A 172 -20.53 8.35 -11.75
C LYS A 172 -21.63 7.72 -10.89
N ALA A 173 -22.16 6.56 -11.25
CA ALA A 173 -23.21 5.85 -10.51
C ALA A 173 -22.65 5.09 -9.29
N GLY A 174 -21.35 4.80 -9.26
CA GLY A 174 -20.63 4.29 -8.09
C GLY A 174 -20.27 5.37 -7.07
N GLN A 175 -20.40 6.65 -7.43
CA GLN A 175 -20.33 7.77 -6.51
C GLN A 175 -21.63 7.85 -5.70
N THR A 176 -21.75 7.07 -4.62
CA THR A 176 -22.65 7.48 -3.52
C THR A 176 -22.28 8.90 -3.10
N THR A 177 -23.26 9.74 -2.76
CA THR A 177 -23.23 11.21 -2.54
C THR A 177 -22.27 11.72 -1.46
N THR A 178 -21.02 11.29 -1.54
CA THR A 178 -19.87 11.90 -0.89
C THR A 178 -19.23 12.76 -1.98
N PRO A 179 -18.94 14.04 -1.71
CA PRO A 179 -18.31 14.91 -2.68
C PRO A 179 -17.08 14.23 -3.27
N SER A 180 -16.95 14.37 -4.59
CA SER A 180 -15.77 14.03 -5.38
C SER A 180 -14.48 14.32 -4.61
N SER A 181 -13.69 13.30 -4.32
CA SER A 181 -12.30 13.47 -3.91
C SER A 181 -11.46 13.88 -5.11
N GLN A 182 -11.60 15.13 -5.55
CA GLN A 182 -10.40 15.84 -5.96
C GLN A 182 -9.60 16.05 -4.67
N ASN A 183 -8.34 15.62 -4.67
CA ASN A 183 -7.41 15.49 -3.53
C ASN A 183 -7.36 14.11 -2.85
N ALA A 184 -7.22 13.03 -3.62
CA ALA A 184 -6.58 11.79 -3.12
C ALA A 184 -5.08 11.72 -3.46
N ALA A 185 -4.45 12.84 -3.83
CA ALA A 185 -3.02 12.95 -4.09
C ALA A 185 -2.48 14.31 -3.61
N GLN A 186 -2.59 14.57 -2.31
CA GLN A 186 -1.69 15.44 -1.54
C GLN A 186 -2.09 15.35 -0.06
N GLY A 187 -1.88 14.17 0.54
CA GLY A 187 -1.98 14.03 1.98
C GLY A 187 -0.73 14.57 2.64
N ASN A 188 -0.87 15.31 3.74
CA ASN A 188 0.23 15.69 4.61
C ASN A 188 0.93 14.44 5.17
N THR A 189 1.90 13.88 4.43
CA THR A 189 2.73 12.74 4.86
C THR A 189 3.78 13.14 5.89
N ALA A 190 3.90 14.43 6.24
CA ALA A 190 4.92 14.91 7.17
C ALA A 190 4.78 14.33 8.59
N LEU A 191 3.65 13.69 8.91
CA LEU A 191 3.39 13.03 10.19
C LEU A 191 3.48 11.50 10.14
N CYS A 192 3.58 10.89 8.96
CA CYS A 192 3.73 9.44 8.82
C CYS A 192 4.98 8.95 9.55
N GLY A 193 4.87 7.83 10.28
CA GLY A 193 5.96 7.22 11.04
C GLY A 193 6.31 7.89 12.37
N LYS A 194 5.68 9.02 12.70
CA LYS A 194 5.89 9.77 13.96
C LYS A 194 4.92 9.35 15.08
N GLY A 195 4.05 8.38 14.80
CA GLY A 195 3.02 7.92 15.71
C GLY A 195 3.53 7.16 16.92
N ILE A 196 2.74 7.25 18.00
CA ILE A 196 2.93 6.56 19.27
C ILE A 196 2.32 5.16 19.28
N GLY A 197 1.61 4.76 18.21
CA GLY A 197 1.00 3.44 18.08
C GLY A 197 0.03 3.34 16.92
N THR A 198 -0.66 2.22 16.86
CA THR A 198 -1.65 1.89 15.83
C THR A 198 -3.00 1.66 16.50
N ALA A 199 -4.07 2.26 15.96
CA ALA A 199 -5.43 1.98 16.36
C ALA A 199 -6.18 1.27 15.23
N VAL A 200 -6.85 0.16 15.54
CA VAL A 200 -7.70 -0.57 14.60
C VAL A 200 -9.15 -0.36 14.98
N SER A 201 -9.96 0.19 14.08
CA SER A 201 -11.39 0.45 14.33
C SER A 201 -12.16 -0.85 14.58
N LYS A 202 -13.09 -0.84 15.52
CA LYS A 202 -14.01 -1.95 15.83
C LYS A 202 -15.39 -1.81 15.16
N GLN A 203 -15.67 -0.61 14.66
CA GLN A 203 -16.89 -0.26 13.94
C GLN A 203 -16.61 0.92 12.99
N GLY A 204 -17.60 1.30 12.16
CA GLY A 204 -17.47 2.46 11.26
C GLY A 204 -17.38 3.78 12.00
N MET A 205 -16.26 4.49 11.91
CA MET A 205 -15.93 5.66 12.73
C MET A 205 -15.74 6.94 11.94
N CYS A 206 -16.31 8.05 12.42
CA CYS A 206 -16.10 9.35 11.80
C CYS A 206 -14.72 9.92 12.18
N ILE A 207 -13.97 10.33 11.17
CA ILE A 207 -12.76 11.16 11.31
C ILE A 207 -13.18 12.62 11.16
N ARG A 208 -12.68 13.47 12.05
CA ARG A 208 -13.00 14.90 12.11
C ARG A 208 -11.75 15.77 12.06
N ASN A 209 -11.92 17.05 11.76
CA ASN A 209 -10.83 18.03 11.77
C ASN A 209 -10.56 18.66 13.15
N GLY A 210 -11.20 18.14 14.21
CA GLY A 210 -10.98 18.56 15.59
C GLY A 210 -11.47 17.50 16.57
N ALA A 211 -10.96 17.53 17.80
CA ALA A 211 -11.30 16.61 18.88
C ALA A 211 -12.67 16.94 19.53
N ASP A 212 -13.71 17.09 18.71
CA ASP A 212 -15.07 17.43 19.12
C ASP A 212 -16.09 16.71 18.21
N ILE A 213 -17.20 16.21 18.78
CA ILE A 213 -18.25 15.51 18.01
C ILE A 213 -19.00 16.44 17.04
N THR A 214 -18.92 17.74 17.27
CA THR A 214 -19.49 18.79 16.41
C THR A 214 -18.52 19.26 15.33
N ALA A 215 -17.22 18.92 15.43
CA ALA A 215 -16.20 19.29 14.43
C ALA A 215 -16.50 18.70 13.05
N LYS A 216 -16.03 19.35 11.98
CA LYS A 216 -16.32 18.94 10.59
C LYS A 216 -15.88 17.50 10.37
N LYS A 217 -16.81 16.66 9.93
CA LYS A 217 -16.51 15.30 9.47
C LYS A 217 -15.65 15.39 8.21
N LEU A 218 -14.48 14.78 8.27
CA LEU A 218 -13.55 14.61 7.15
C LEU A 218 -13.87 13.33 6.37
N ALA A 219 -14.08 12.23 7.09
CA ALA A 219 -14.37 10.93 6.49
C ALA A 219 -15.04 9.97 7.48
N THR A 220 -15.40 8.78 7.00
CA THR A 220 -15.66 7.61 7.84
C THR A 220 -14.60 6.56 7.52
N ILE A 221 -14.04 5.92 8.55
CA ILE A 221 -13.23 4.70 8.40
C ILE A 221 -14.08 3.49 8.77
N ASP A 222 -13.99 2.42 7.99
CA ASP A 222 -14.75 1.20 8.25
C ASP A 222 -14.13 0.37 9.38
N THR A 223 -14.86 -0.62 9.88
CA THR A 223 -14.37 -1.61 10.85
C THR A 223 -13.11 -2.33 10.34
N GLY A 224 -12.12 -2.49 11.20
CA GLY A 224 -10.87 -3.19 10.92
C GLY A 224 -9.80 -2.34 10.21
N VAL A 225 -10.07 -1.06 9.98
CA VAL A 225 -9.07 -0.14 9.40
C VAL A 225 -8.08 0.27 10.49
N ALA A 226 -6.79 0.05 10.21
CA ALA A 226 -5.70 0.50 11.04
C ALA A 226 -5.33 1.96 10.69
N VAL A 227 -5.15 2.78 11.71
CA VAL A 227 -4.67 4.17 11.59
C VAL A 227 -3.49 4.38 12.53
N GLU A 228 -2.49 5.12 12.06
CA GLU A 228 -1.36 5.53 12.88
C GLU A 228 -1.81 6.64 13.85
N VAL A 229 -1.63 6.40 15.14
CA VAL A 229 -2.01 7.34 16.22
C VAL A 229 -0.81 8.21 16.54
N LEU A 230 -0.98 9.52 16.42
CA LEU A 230 0.01 10.54 16.72
C LEU A 230 -0.03 10.98 18.18
N ASP A 231 -1.22 11.03 18.77
CA ASP A 231 -1.43 11.43 20.17
C ASP A 231 -2.82 10.99 20.65
N ILE A 232 -2.98 10.86 21.97
CA ILE A 232 -4.26 10.61 22.64
C ILE A 232 -4.59 11.84 23.48
N THR A 233 -5.60 12.60 23.04
CA THR A 233 -6.02 13.83 23.72
C THR A 233 -6.65 13.53 25.08
N ALA A 234 -6.57 14.48 26.01
CA ALA A 234 -7.19 14.37 27.34
C ALA A 234 -8.72 14.15 27.31
N SER A 235 -9.38 14.59 26.24
CA SER A 235 -10.82 14.39 26.01
C SER A 235 -11.17 13.04 25.39
N GLY A 236 -10.20 12.14 25.20
CA GLY A 236 -10.42 10.79 24.69
C GLY A 236 -10.63 10.72 23.18
N TRP A 237 -9.91 11.55 22.41
CA TRP A 237 -9.79 11.43 20.96
C TRP A 237 -8.39 10.99 20.56
N TYR A 238 -8.28 10.15 19.54
CA TYR A 238 -7.02 9.88 18.87
C TYR A 238 -6.78 10.93 17.79
N ARG A 239 -5.64 11.61 17.88
CA ARG A 239 -5.09 12.38 16.77
C ARG A 239 -4.33 11.40 15.89
N ILE A 240 -4.69 11.29 14.61
CA ILE A 240 -4.20 10.26 13.69
C ILE A 240 -3.55 10.88 12.45
N VAL A 241 -2.66 10.12 11.81
CA VAL A 241 -2.19 10.44 10.47
C VAL A 241 -3.38 10.40 9.52
N TRP A 242 -3.63 11.50 8.82
CA TRP A 242 -4.77 11.60 7.91
C TRP A 242 -4.41 12.46 6.69
N PRO A 243 -4.66 12.00 5.46
CA PRO A 243 -4.32 12.74 4.26
C PRO A 243 -5.24 13.94 3.99
N GLY A 244 -6.42 14.01 4.60
CA GLY A 244 -7.40 15.07 4.30
C GLY A 244 -7.13 16.44 4.92
N GLU A 245 -6.24 16.55 5.91
CA GLU A 245 -5.90 17.78 6.67
C GLU A 245 -4.48 17.67 7.28
N SER A 246 -4.06 18.59 8.16
CA SER A 246 -2.79 18.47 8.90
C SER A 246 -2.71 17.17 9.73
N CYS A 247 -3.84 16.73 10.29
CA CYS A 247 -4.07 15.42 10.89
C CYS A 247 -5.59 15.17 11.05
N GLY A 248 -6.00 13.95 11.39
CA GLY A 248 -7.40 13.60 11.66
C GLY A 248 -7.65 13.35 13.14
N TYR A 249 -8.91 13.48 13.58
CA TYR A 249 -9.34 13.16 14.93
C TYR A 249 -10.40 12.07 14.92
N ALA A 250 -10.10 10.95 15.57
CA ALA A 250 -10.95 9.79 15.74
C ALA A 250 -11.51 9.75 17.16
N PHE A 251 -12.83 9.62 17.29
CA PHE A 251 -13.48 9.63 18.60
C PHE A 251 -13.25 8.31 19.33
N THR A 252 -12.81 8.37 20.60
CA THR A 252 -12.52 7.18 21.38
C THR A 252 -13.08 7.23 22.78
N LYS A 253 -14.16 7.98 23.05
CA LYS A 253 -14.74 7.98 24.40
C LYS A 253 -15.22 6.55 24.72
N SER A 254 -14.54 5.91 25.66
CA SER A 254 -14.51 4.46 25.98
C SER A 254 -13.35 3.64 25.38
N GLY A 255 -12.26 4.27 24.92
CA GLY A 255 -10.90 3.82 24.56
C GLY A 255 -10.75 2.50 23.80
N ALA A 256 -11.25 1.42 24.39
CA ALA A 256 -11.29 0.06 23.87
C ALA A 256 -12.60 -0.28 23.11
N ALA A 257 -13.67 0.51 23.20
CA ALA A 257 -14.96 0.17 22.57
C ALA A 257 -14.99 0.42 21.06
N TYR A 258 -14.36 1.51 20.61
CA TYR A 258 -14.37 1.94 19.21
C TYR A 258 -13.12 1.52 18.45
N TYR A 259 -12.03 1.30 19.17
CA TYR A 259 -10.73 0.94 18.61
C TYR A 259 -10.04 -0.11 19.48
N THR A 260 -9.23 -0.96 18.85
CA THR A 260 -8.15 -1.69 19.52
C THR A 260 -6.89 -0.88 19.32
N TYR A 261 -6.39 -0.26 20.39
CA TYR A 261 -5.12 0.47 20.34
C TYR A 261 -3.97 -0.45 20.74
N THR A 262 -2.93 -0.46 19.91
CA THR A 262 -1.64 -1.08 20.17
C THR A 262 -0.61 0.03 20.19
N GLY A 263 -0.12 0.37 21.38
CA GLY A 263 1.00 1.30 21.52
C GLY A 263 2.21 0.79 20.75
N LYS A 264 2.89 1.69 20.04
CA LYS A 264 4.24 1.45 19.58
C LYS A 264 5.04 1.19 20.84
N ALA A 265 5.79 0.09 20.87
CA ALA A 265 6.63 -0.24 22.01
C ALA A 265 7.49 0.99 22.32
N THR A 266 7.23 1.62 23.46
CA THR A 266 8.14 2.62 23.98
C THR A 266 9.46 1.91 24.20
N VAL A 267 10.55 2.54 23.80
CA VAL A 267 11.91 2.05 24.03
C VAL A 267 12.25 2.22 25.53
N THR A 268 11.43 1.65 26.40
CA THR A 268 11.44 1.92 27.85
C THR A 268 12.22 0.88 28.64
N ASP A 269 12.75 -0.16 28.01
CA ASP A 269 13.55 -1.16 28.72
C ASP A 269 14.78 -1.64 27.93
N ILE A 270 15.32 -0.79 27.05
CA ILE A 270 16.64 -1.01 26.47
C ILE A 270 17.70 -0.62 27.50
N ARG A 271 18.52 -1.60 27.88
CA ARG A 271 19.61 -1.46 28.86
C ARG A 271 20.95 -1.59 28.16
N VAL A 272 21.99 -0.99 28.75
CA VAL A 272 23.37 -1.25 28.33
C VAL A 272 23.63 -2.75 28.43
N GLY A 273 24.11 -3.35 27.34
CA GLY A 273 24.34 -4.78 27.22
C GLY A 273 23.32 -5.51 26.35
N ASP A 274 22.13 -4.94 26.12
CA ASP A 274 21.11 -5.57 25.28
C ASP A 274 21.56 -5.71 23.83
N ILE A 275 21.16 -6.80 23.20
CA ILE A 275 21.21 -6.94 21.74
C ILE A 275 19.89 -6.42 21.18
N VAL A 276 19.99 -5.51 20.21
CA VAL A 276 18.88 -4.83 19.57
C VAL A 276 18.98 -4.98 18.06
N GLN A 277 17.85 -4.91 17.38
CA GLN A 277 17.78 -4.77 15.93
C GLN A 277 17.85 -3.28 15.57
N PHE A 278 18.89 -2.88 14.83
CA PHE A 278 19.03 -1.55 14.27
C PHE A 278 18.54 -1.55 12.81
N THR A 279 17.64 -0.63 12.48
CA THR A 279 17.03 -0.49 11.14
C THR A 279 17.43 0.80 10.43
N GLY A 280 18.22 1.66 11.09
CA GLY A 280 18.74 2.89 10.52
C GLY A 280 19.89 2.66 9.54
N ASN A 281 20.25 3.72 8.81
CA ASN A 281 21.37 3.74 7.87
C ASN A 281 22.45 4.78 8.24
N THR A 282 22.31 5.42 9.40
CA THR A 282 23.16 6.52 9.86
C THR A 282 23.47 6.35 11.34
N HIS A 283 24.73 6.60 11.71
CA HIS A 283 25.14 6.74 13.11
C HIS A 283 25.91 8.03 13.36
N TYR A 284 26.01 8.43 14.62
CA TYR A 284 26.61 9.70 15.01
C TYR A 284 27.81 9.46 15.94
N ILE A 285 28.84 10.29 15.79
CA ILE A 285 30.04 10.21 16.64
C ILE A 285 29.77 10.66 18.08
N SER A 286 28.68 11.39 18.33
CA SER A 286 28.23 11.81 19.66
C SER A 286 26.69 11.81 19.74
N SER A 287 26.17 11.90 20.95
CA SER A 287 24.72 11.85 21.22
C SER A 287 23.96 13.12 20.82
N THR A 288 24.64 14.17 20.35
CA THR A 288 24.06 15.50 20.08
C THR A 288 24.37 16.09 18.70
N ILE A 289 25.41 15.60 18.01
CA ILE A 289 25.82 16.16 16.72
C ILE A 289 24.78 15.88 15.63
N ALA A 290 24.58 16.84 14.72
CA ALA A 290 23.58 16.69 13.66
C ALA A 290 24.05 15.88 12.45
N THR A 291 25.36 15.80 12.22
CA THR A 291 25.94 15.12 11.06
C THR A 291 26.38 13.71 11.43
N GLY A 292 25.79 12.73 10.76
CA GLY A 292 26.13 11.31 10.94
C GLY A 292 26.99 10.75 9.80
N LYS A 293 27.46 9.53 9.99
CA LYS A 293 28.11 8.72 8.95
C LYS A 293 27.17 7.59 8.54
N THR A 294 27.25 7.19 7.28
CA THR A 294 26.46 6.08 6.74
C THR A 294 26.93 4.75 7.33
N CYS A 295 25.98 3.87 7.65
CA CYS A 295 26.22 2.52 8.13
C CYS A 295 25.11 1.57 7.65
N LYS A 296 25.35 0.26 7.74
CA LYS A 296 24.43 -0.82 7.40
C LYS A 296 23.61 -1.26 8.63
N PRO A 297 22.30 -1.48 8.47
CA PRO A 297 21.44 -1.98 9.54
C PRO A 297 21.79 -3.43 9.93
N GLY A 298 21.30 -3.87 11.07
CA GLY A 298 21.45 -5.25 11.56
C GLY A 298 21.49 -5.34 13.08
N LYS A 299 21.93 -6.49 13.61
CA LYS A 299 21.99 -6.68 15.07
C LYS A 299 23.15 -5.91 15.66
N ALA A 300 22.88 -5.17 16.74
CA ALA A 300 23.88 -4.39 17.44
C ALA A 300 23.69 -4.52 18.95
N LYS A 301 24.78 -4.36 19.69
CA LYS A 301 24.79 -4.33 21.15
C LYS A 301 24.75 -2.89 21.63
N VAL A 302 23.88 -2.61 22.59
CA VAL A 302 23.83 -1.30 23.27
C VAL A 302 25.01 -1.19 24.21
N THR A 303 25.87 -0.19 24.01
CA THR A 303 27.08 0.00 24.82
C THR A 303 27.01 1.25 25.70
N ALA A 304 26.16 2.22 25.39
CA ALA A 304 25.89 3.37 26.26
C ALA A 304 24.48 3.94 26.01
N ILE A 305 23.96 4.66 27.01
CA ILE A 305 22.67 5.35 26.94
C ILE A 305 22.87 6.77 27.46
N ALA A 306 22.49 7.77 26.65
CA ALA A 306 22.45 9.18 27.00
C ALA A 306 20.99 9.63 27.05
N LYS A 307 20.40 9.61 28.25
CA LYS A 307 19.01 10.03 28.44
C LYS A 307 18.83 11.49 28.00
N ASN A 308 17.73 11.77 27.30
CA ASN A 308 17.37 13.10 26.78
C ASN A 308 18.34 13.69 25.74
N ALA A 309 19.27 12.90 25.21
CA ALA A 309 20.09 13.32 24.09
C ALA A 309 19.35 13.15 22.75
N LYS A 310 19.80 13.85 21.72
CA LYS A 310 19.22 13.78 20.37
C LYS A 310 19.29 12.35 19.81
N HIS A 311 20.42 11.68 20.06
CA HIS A 311 20.70 10.29 19.68
C HIS A 311 20.98 9.50 20.97
N PRO A 312 19.96 8.93 21.63
CA PRO A 312 20.08 8.48 23.01
C PRO A 312 20.81 7.14 23.22
N TYR A 313 21.06 6.36 22.17
CA TYR A 313 21.67 5.02 22.30
C TYR A 313 22.97 4.94 21.53
N HIS A 314 24.06 4.54 22.18
CA HIS A 314 25.26 4.10 21.49
C HIS A 314 25.20 2.60 21.27
N ILE A 315 25.35 2.18 20.03
CA ILE A 315 25.30 0.77 19.63
C ILE A 315 26.53 0.38 18.79
N VAL A 316 26.94 -0.87 18.92
CA VAL A 316 28.05 -1.47 18.17
C VAL A 316 27.57 -2.76 17.52
N ALA A 317 27.79 -2.90 16.22
CA ALA A 317 27.41 -4.06 15.44
C ALA A 317 27.91 -5.36 16.07
N VAL A 318 27.05 -6.38 16.06
CA VAL A 318 27.43 -7.75 16.41
C VAL A 318 28.17 -8.35 15.22
N SER A 319 29.34 -8.96 15.46
CA SER A 319 30.13 -9.61 14.41
C SER A 319 29.30 -10.63 13.63
N GLY A 320 29.40 -10.63 12.31
CA GLY A 320 28.65 -11.52 11.43
C GLY A 320 27.17 -11.17 11.23
N SER A 321 26.66 -10.07 11.80
CA SER A 321 25.26 -9.66 11.65
C SER A 321 24.92 -8.94 10.34
N GLY A 322 25.92 -8.63 9.51
CA GLY A 322 25.77 -7.79 8.32
C GLY A 322 25.71 -6.28 8.60
N SER A 323 25.63 -5.88 9.88
CA SER A 323 25.73 -4.48 10.30
C SER A 323 27.18 -4.03 10.44
N ASP A 324 27.42 -2.74 10.19
CA ASP A 324 28.68 -2.06 10.50
C ASP A 324 28.46 -0.83 11.41
N VAL A 325 27.29 -0.73 12.05
CA VAL A 325 26.96 0.38 12.95
C VAL A 325 27.92 0.44 14.13
N HIS A 326 28.58 1.57 14.30
CA HIS A 326 29.41 1.87 15.46
C HIS A 326 29.26 3.33 15.91
N GLY A 327 28.24 3.65 16.70
CA GLY A 327 28.00 5.03 17.13
C GLY A 327 26.67 5.24 17.82
N TRP A 328 26.34 6.52 18.06
CA TRP A 328 25.06 6.95 18.60
C TRP A 328 23.97 6.89 17.52
N VAL A 329 22.75 6.51 17.91
CA VAL A 329 21.61 6.35 16.99
C VAL A 329 20.31 6.88 17.61
N ASP A 330 19.35 7.15 16.75
CA ASP A 330 18.02 7.61 17.14
C ASP A 330 17.20 6.48 17.77
N ALA A 331 16.44 6.80 18.81
CA ALA A 331 15.56 5.85 19.48
C ALA A 331 14.59 5.16 18.51
N ALA A 332 14.13 5.87 17.49
CA ALA A 332 13.20 5.36 16.48
C ALA A 332 13.80 4.30 15.55
N THR A 333 15.12 4.14 15.54
CA THR A 333 15.87 3.24 14.64
C THR A 333 16.29 1.93 15.30
N ILE A 334 15.93 1.71 16.55
CA ILE A 334 16.26 0.49 17.30
C ILE A 334 15.02 -0.17 17.88
N SER A 335 15.01 -1.50 17.90
CA SER A 335 14.00 -2.32 18.58
C SER A 335 14.68 -3.50 19.27
N LYS A 336 14.11 -3.96 20.39
CA LYS A 336 14.55 -5.20 21.04
C LYS A 336 13.90 -6.41 20.35
#